data_AF-A0A9E6DEY7-F1
#
_entry.id   AF-A0A9E6DEY7-F1
#
_cell.length_a   1.000
_cell.length_b   1.000
_cell.length_c   1.000
_cell.angle_alpha   90.00
_cell.angle_beta   90.00
_cell.angle_gamma   90.00
#
_symmetry.space_group_name_H-M   'P 1'
#
loop_
_entity.id
_entity.type
_entity.pdbx_description
1 polymer ?
#
loop_
_entity_poly.entity_id
_entity_poly.type
_entity_poly.pdbx_seq_one_letter_code
_entity_poly.pdbx_strand_id
1 'polypeptide(L)'
;MKDFDARGIPHTTPRQSATFSQDINSDIRRAAATGIYDIRGGGAKRKVPHFDDLLFLGASISRYPLEGYREKCETSVTLGTRFAENPIELDIPITIAGMSFGALSGPAKEALGRGANAAGTSTTTGDGGMTPEERGHSSKLVYQYLPSRYGMNPDDLRKADAIEIVVGQGAKPGGGGMLLGQKISDRVAEMRNLPKGIDQRSSCRHPDWTGPDDLEIKILELREITNWKVPIYVKVAGARPYFDTTLAVKAGADVVVLDGMQGGTAATQDVFIEHVGQPTLACIRP
;
A
#
# COMPACT_ATOMS: atom_id res chain seq x y z
N MET A 1 11.27 40.68 15.36
CA MET A 1 9.95 41.34 15.56
C MET A 1 10.05 42.07 16.88
N LYS A 2 9.63 43.33 16.98
CA LYS A 2 9.69 44.05 18.27
C LYS A 2 8.60 43.46 19.16
N ASP A 3 8.95 43.00 20.36
CA ASP A 3 8.02 42.39 21.32
C ASP A 3 7.00 43.38 21.90
N PHE A 4 7.15 44.67 21.60
CA PHE A 4 6.36 45.77 22.14
C PHE A 4 5.89 46.73 21.04
N ASP A 5 4.69 47.30 21.21
CA ASP A 5 4.14 48.34 20.35
C ASP A 5 4.86 49.70 20.55
N ALA A 6 4.49 50.72 19.78
CA ALA A 6 5.08 52.07 19.86
C ALA A 6 4.88 52.77 21.23
N ARG A 7 4.05 52.21 22.12
CA ARG A 7 3.78 52.70 23.48
C ARG A 7 4.40 51.80 24.56
N GLY A 8 5.23 50.82 24.18
CA GLY A 8 5.86 49.89 25.12
C GLY A 8 4.91 48.80 25.65
N ILE A 9 3.77 48.56 24.99
CA ILE A 9 2.82 47.51 25.39
C ILE A 9 3.26 46.19 24.73
N PRO A 10 3.44 45.10 25.49
CA PRO A 10 3.82 43.81 24.91
C PRO A 10 2.72 43.30 23.96
N HIS A 11 3.13 42.76 22.82
CA HIS A 11 2.19 42.17 21.88
C HIS A 11 1.61 40.87 22.43
N THR A 12 0.29 40.83 22.63
CA THR A 12 -0.41 39.59 22.97
C THR A 12 -0.50 38.71 21.73
N THR A 13 0.08 37.51 21.78
CA THR A 13 -0.10 36.53 20.69
C THR A 13 -1.58 36.14 20.60
N PRO A 14 -2.22 36.24 19.42
CA PRO A 14 -3.62 35.84 19.28
C PRO A 14 -3.77 34.35 19.58
N ARG A 15 -4.72 33.97 20.44
CA ARG A 15 -5.08 32.56 20.63
C ARG A 15 -5.76 32.06 19.36
N GLN A 16 -5.08 31.17 18.65
CA GLN A 16 -5.64 30.55 17.43
C GLN A 16 -6.67 29.50 17.79
N SER A 17 -7.69 29.34 16.93
CA SER A 17 -8.65 28.24 17.05
C SER A 17 -7.95 26.91 16.74
N ALA A 18 -8.19 25.90 17.56
CA ALA A 18 -7.73 24.54 17.29
C ALA A 18 -8.47 23.91 16.09
N THR A 19 -9.74 24.30 15.89
CA THR A 19 -10.59 23.80 14.79
C THR A 19 -10.37 24.59 13.50
N PHE A 20 -10.13 25.90 13.61
CA PHE A 20 -9.93 26.81 12.48
C PHE A 20 -8.55 27.44 12.59
N SER A 21 -7.50 26.62 12.45
CA SER A 21 -6.12 27.09 12.39
C SER A 21 -5.90 27.99 11.16
N GLN A 22 -4.76 28.68 11.12
CA GLN A 22 -4.41 29.50 9.94
C GLN A 22 -4.36 28.66 8.66
N ASP A 23 -3.79 27.45 8.73
CA ASP A 23 -3.71 26.53 7.58
C ASP A 23 -5.10 26.10 7.11
N ILE A 24 -5.99 25.71 8.04
CA ILE A 24 -7.38 25.33 7.73
C ILE A 24 -8.14 26.50 7.11
N ASN A 25 -8.03 27.71 7.67
CA ASN A 25 -8.68 28.89 7.12
C ASN A 25 -8.13 29.27 5.74
N SER A 26 -6.83 29.10 5.52
CA SER A 26 -6.20 29.30 4.21
C SER A 26 -6.78 28.32 3.17
N ASP A 27 -6.88 27.05 3.53
CA ASP A 27 -7.46 26.02 2.66
C ASP A 27 -8.95 26.26 2.38
N ILE A 28 -9.74 26.67 3.38
CA ILE A 28 -11.15 27.05 3.18
C ILE A 28 -11.27 28.20 2.18
N ARG A 29 -10.46 29.26 2.31
CA ARG A 29 -10.49 30.40 1.37
C ARG A 29 -10.11 29.98 -0.04
N ARG A 30 -9.07 29.16 -0.20
CA ARG A 30 -8.65 28.63 -1.50
C ARG A 30 -9.72 27.74 -2.12
N ALA A 31 -10.31 26.83 -1.34
CA ALA A 31 -11.39 25.95 -1.80
C ALA A 31 -12.64 26.75 -2.19
N ALA A 32 -13.01 27.78 -1.42
CA ALA A 32 -14.12 28.67 -1.75
C ALA A 32 -13.88 29.48 -3.04
N ALA A 33 -12.64 29.91 -3.29
CA ALA A 33 -12.27 30.66 -4.49
C ALA A 33 -12.15 29.79 -5.75
N THR A 34 -11.74 28.53 -5.61
CA THR A 34 -11.42 27.65 -6.76
C THR A 34 -12.48 26.58 -7.02
N GLY A 35 -13.24 26.16 -6.01
CA GLY A 35 -14.14 25.00 -6.09
C GLY A 35 -13.42 23.66 -6.17
N ILE A 36 -12.10 23.62 -5.92
CA ILE A 36 -11.25 22.43 -6.10
C ILE A 36 -10.91 21.83 -4.74
N TYR A 37 -11.14 20.52 -4.58
CA TYR A 37 -10.64 19.75 -3.44
C TYR A 37 -9.23 19.20 -3.73
N ASP A 38 -8.43 19.01 -2.69
CA ASP A 38 -7.04 18.61 -2.85
C ASP A 38 -6.88 17.13 -3.11
N ILE A 39 -6.18 16.83 -4.21
CA ILE A 39 -5.63 15.52 -4.53
C ILE A 39 -4.12 15.59 -4.29
N ARG A 40 -3.59 14.70 -3.48
CA ARG A 40 -2.18 14.68 -3.10
C ARG A 40 -1.58 13.28 -3.20
N GLY A 41 -0.26 13.23 -3.33
CA GLY A 41 0.53 12.00 -3.19
C GLY A 41 1.27 11.97 -1.85
N GLY A 42 1.87 10.83 -1.53
CA GLY A 42 2.47 10.52 -0.24
C GLY A 42 1.52 9.73 0.67
N GLY A 43 1.95 9.51 1.92
CA GLY A 43 1.12 8.98 3.00
C GLY A 43 0.70 10.07 3.98
N ALA A 44 0.14 9.69 5.12
CA ALA A 44 -0.28 10.62 6.18
C ALA A 44 0.85 11.60 6.55
N LYS A 45 0.57 12.90 6.50
CA LYS A 45 1.53 13.97 6.85
C LYS A 45 1.47 14.29 8.34
N ARG A 46 0.33 14.07 8.97
CA ARG A 46 0.20 14.20 10.41
C ARG A 46 1.11 13.23 11.14
N LYS A 47 1.62 13.66 12.29
CA LYS A 47 2.38 12.78 13.19
C LYS A 47 1.46 11.70 13.77
N VAL A 48 1.85 10.45 13.63
CA VAL A 48 1.22 9.26 14.19
C VAL A 48 2.30 8.37 14.81
N PRO A 49 1.96 7.42 15.70
CA PRO A 49 2.93 6.44 16.19
C PRO A 49 3.65 5.75 15.03
N HIS A 50 4.98 5.69 15.10
CA HIS A 50 5.87 5.13 14.09
C HIS A 50 6.72 3.99 14.66
N PHE A 51 7.25 3.11 13.81
CA PHE A 51 8.12 2.02 14.27
C PHE A 51 9.38 2.49 14.99
N ASP A 52 9.81 3.74 14.76
CA ASP A 52 10.92 4.36 15.51
C ASP A 52 10.57 4.66 16.97
N ASP A 53 9.28 4.63 17.35
CA ASP A 53 8.82 4.79 18.73
C ASP A 53 8.91 3.46 19.52
N LEU A 54 9.33 2.35 18.90
CA LEU A 54 9.45 1.05 19.56
C LEU A 54 10.67 1.00 20.50
N LEU A 55 10.45 0.43 21.68
CA LEU A 55 11.53 -0.01 22.58
C LEU A 55 11.63 -1.54 22.53
N PHE A 56 12.79 -2.06 22.19
CA PHE A 56 13.05 -3.50 22.24
C PHE A 56 13.53 -3.91 23.63
N LEU A 57 12.93 -4.96 24.19
CA LEU A 57 13.42 -5.60 25.40
C LEU A 57 14.61 -6.50 25.04
N GLY A 58 15.79 -6.13 25.49
CA GLY A 58 17.01 -6.89 25.27
C GLY A 58 16.98 -8.27 25.94
N ALA A 59 17.68 -9.22 25.32
CA ALA A 59 18.01 -10.51 25.91
C ALA A 59 18.73 -10.36 27.27
N SER A 60 18.46 -11.27 28.20
CA SER A 60 19.03 -11.31 29.56
C SER A 60 19.01 -12.77 30.06
N ILE A 61 18.84 -13.03 31.35
CA ILE A 61 18.86 -14.41 31.88
C ILE A 61 17.72 -15.30 31.37
N SER A 62 16.61 -14.72 30.88
CA SER A 62 15.46 -15.48 30.35
C SER A 62 15.58 -15.85 28.87
N ARG A 63 16.45 -15.16 28.12
CA ARG A 63 16.78 -15.44 26.71
C ARG A 63 18.22 -15.04 26.47
N TYR A 64 19.06 -15.99 26.08
CA TYR A 64 20.48 -15.71 25.81
C TYR A 64 20.63 -14.86 24.54
N PRO A 65 21.47 -13.81 24.57
CA PRO A 65 21.82 -13.07 23.36
C PRO A 65 22.66 -13.94 22.43
N LEU A 66 22.50 -13.75 21.12
CA LEU A 66 23.33 -14.41 20.14
C LEU A 66 24.77 -13.86 20.19
N GLU A 67 25.75 -14.76 20.16
CA GLU A 67 27.15 -14.37 19.98
C GLU A 67 27.43 -14.18 18.48
N GLY A 68 27.39 -12.93 18.01
CA GLY A 68 27.43 -12.61 16.57
C GLY A 68 28.66 -13.12 15.77
N TYR A 69 29.72 -13.60 16.43
CA TYR A 69 30.86 -14.25 15.78
C TYR A 69 30.72 -15.78 15.65
N ARG A 70 29.75 -16.39 16.33
CA ARG A 70 29.44 -17.83 16.29
C ARG A 70 28.11 -18.12 15.65
N GLU A 71 27.14 -17.26 15.90
CA GLU A 71 25.76 -17.43 15.51
C GLU A 71 25.37 -16.36 14.49
N LYS A 72 24.52 -16.73 13.54
CA LYS A 72 23.97 -15.81 12.54
C LYS A 72 22.51 -15.53 12.87
N CYS A 73 22.10 -14.28 12.68
CA CYS A 73 20.69 -13.93 12.69
C CYS A 73 20.08 -14.34 11.35
N GLU A 74 19.12 -15.27 11.37
CA GLU A 74 18.39 -15.68 10.17
C GLU A 74 17.34 -14.63 9.82
N THR A 75 17.38 -14.15 8.58
CA THR A 75 16.46 -13.13 8.04
C THR A 75 15.52 -13.70 6.99
N SER A 76 15.71 -14.96 6.59
CA SER A 76 14.88 -15.61 5.59
C SER A 76 13.44 -15.77 6.09
N VAL A 77 12.49 -15.60 5.17
CA VAL A 77 11.07 -15.77 5.46
C VAL A 77 10.41 -16.52 4.30
N THR A 78 9.60 -17.52 4.64
CA THR A 78 8.76 -18.23 3.68
C THR A 78 7.31 -17.79 3.86
N LEU A 79 6.66 -17.27 2.81
CA LEU A 79 5.25 -16.86 2.87
C LEU A 79 4.38 -17.75 1.97
N GLY A 80 3.20 -18.07 2.49
CA GLY A 80 2.17 -18.82 1.77
C GLY A 80 2.36 -20.33 1.71
N THR A 81 2.83 -20.91 2.81
CA THR A 81 3.03 -22.36 2.99
C THR A 81 1.75 -23.18 3.16
N ARG A 82 0.58 -22.52 3.22
CA ARG A 82 -0.67 -23.17 3.61
C ARG A 82 -1.30 -23.96 2.47
N PHE A 83 -1.39 -23.38 1.28
CA PHE A 83 -2.08 -24.01 0.15
C PHE A 83 -1.31 -23.96 -1.18
N ALA A 84 -0.29 -23.12 -1.31
CA ALA A 84 0.50 -23.01 -2.54
C ALA A 84 1.53 -24.13 -2.64
N GLU A 85 1.67 -24.72 -3.83
CA GLU A 85 2.72 -25.69 -4.14
C GLU A 85 4.12 -25.06 -4.05
N ASN A 86 4.27 -23.80 -4.51
CA ASN A 86 5.51 -23.03 -4.44
C ASN A 86 5.30 -21.78 -3.57
N PRO A 87 5.51 -21.88 -2.25
CA PRO A 87 5.58 -20.72 -1.37
C PRO A 87 6.65 -19.73 -1.84
N ILE A 88 6.50 -18.46 -1.48
CA ILE A 88 7.54 -17.47 -1.76
C ILE A 88 8.62 -17.58 -0.68
N GLU A 89 9.88 -17.69 -1.09
CA GLU A 89 11.03 -17.62 -0.18
C GLU A 89 11.74 -16.29 -0.36
N LEU A 90 11.98 -15.55 0.72
CA LEU A 90 12.67 -14.28 0.71
C LEU A 90 13.91 -14.38 1.60
N ASP A 91 15.03 -13.80 1.17
CA ASP A 91 16.27 -13.81 1.95
C ASP A 91 16.19 -12.84 3.15
N ILE A 92 15.30 -11.84 3.07
CA ILE A 92 15.07 -10.80 4.07
C ILE A 92 13.58 -10.54 4.30
N PRO A 93 13.16 -10.06 5.48
CA PRO A 93 11.75 -9.80 5.81
C PRO A 93 11.28 -8.41 5.31
N ILE A 94 11.79 -7.96 4.17
CA ILE A 94 11.53 -6.62 3.61
C ILE A 94 11.15 -6.79 2.16
N THR A 95 9.98 -6.34 1.75
CA THR A 95 9.50 -6.41 0.36
C THR A 95 9.24 -5.01 -0.21
N ILE A 96 9.22 -4.90 -1.54
CA ILE A 96 8.87 -3.64 -2.22
C ILE A 96 7.36 -3.66 -2.52
N ALA A 97 6.62 -2.80 -1.83
CA ALA A 97 5.16 -2.71 -1.96
C ALA A 97 4.69 -2.28 -3.37
N GLY A 98 3.43 -2.60 -3.67
CA GLY A 98 2.83 -2.37 -4.98
C GLY A 98 2.65 -0.89 -5.33
N MET A 99 3.31 -0.46 -6.40
CA MET A 99 3.16 0.89 -6.97
C MET A 99 2.98 0.79 -8.48
N SER A 100 1.84 1.27 -8.98
CA SER A 100 1.44 1.00 -10.36
C SER A 100 2.36 1.64 -11.41
N PHE A 101 2.54 0.96 -12.54
CA PHE A 101 2.98 1.63 -13.77
C PHE A 101 1.96 2.70 -14.17
N GLY A 102 2.41 3.94 -14.35
CA GLY A 102 1.57 5.14 -14.48
C GLY A 102 1.70 6.07 -13.27
N ALA A 103 1.72 5.51 -12.05
CA ALA A 103 2.19 6.25 -10.88
C ALA A 103 3.71 6.40 -10.91
N LEU A 104 4.40 5.32 -11.27
CA LEU A 104 5.84 5.24 -11.53
C LEU A 104 6.12 5.06 -13.03
N SER A 105 7.33 5.43 -13.46
CA SER A 105 7.82 5.20 -14.82
C SER A 105 8.34 3.76 -15.00
N GLY A 106 8.41 3.29 -16.25
CA GLY A 106 9.00 1.99 -16.59
C GLY A 106 10.43 1.80 -16.03
N PRO A 107 11.34 2.78 -16.20
CA PRO A 107 12.69 2.70 -15.63
C PRO A 107 12.69 2.61 -14.09
N ALA A 108 11.76 3.28 -13.40
CA ALA A 108 11.64 3.14 -11.95
C ALA A 108 11.20 1.73 -11.56
N LYS A 109 10.27 1.14 -12.32
CA LYS A 109 9.79 -0.23 -12.10
C LYS A 109 10.90 -1.27 -12.36
N GLU A 110 11.69 -1.09 -13.42
CA GLU A 110 12.92 -1.88 -13.66
C GLU A 110 13.92 -1.76 -12.51
N ALA A 111 14.21 -0.54 -12.05
CA ALA A 111 15.17 -0.29 -10.98
C ALA A 111 14.74 -0.99 -9.68
N LEU A 112 13.44 -0.96 -9.35
CA LEU A 112 12.90 -1.68 -8.18
C LEU A 112 13.05 -3.20 -8.34
N GLY A 113 12.77 -3.76 -9.53
CA GLY A 113 12.95 -5.19 -9.81
C GLY A 113 14.41 -5.63 -9.62
N ARG A 114 15.35 -4.90 -10.23
CA ARG A 114 16.79 -5.18 -10.09
C ARG A 114 17.25 -5.07 -8.63
N GLY A 115 16.79 -4.05 -7.92
CA GLY A 115 17.11 -3.84 -6.51
C GLY A 115 16.59 -4.96 -5.61
N ALA A 116 15.34 -5.39 -5.81
CA ALA A 116 14.75 -6.50 -5.07
C ALA A 116 15.49 -7.81 -5.32
N ASN A 117 15.86 -8.10 -6.57
CA ASN A 117 16.65 -9.29 -6.90
C ASN A 117 18.01 -9.30 -6.21
N ALA A 118 18.72 -8.16 -6.25
CA ALA A 118 20.01 -8.04 -5.59
C ALA A 118 19.91 -8.19 -4.06
N ALA A 119 18.77 -7.80 -3.48
CA ALA A 119 18.48 -7.94 -2.06
C ALA A 119 17.82 -9.28 -1.67
N GLY A 120 17.55 -10.17 -2.63
CA GLY A 120 16.93 -11.47 -2.37
C GLY A 120 15.44 -11.40 -1.99
N THR A 121 14.73 -10.34 -2.39
CA THR A 121 13.32 -10.11 -2.04
C THR A 121 12.40 -9.92 -3.26
N SER A 122 11.11 -9.71 -3.01
CA SER A 122 10.07 -9.54 -4.02
C SER A 122 9.69 -8.08 -4.28
N THR A 123 9.15 -7.86 -5.48
CA THR A 123 8.45 -6.63 -5.87
C THR A 123 6.98 -6.91 -6.12
N THR A 124 6.16 -5.86 -6.11
CA THR A 124 4.72 -5.96 -6.41
C THR A 124 4.33 -5.02 -7.55
N THR A 125 3.46 -5.48 -8.46
CA THR A 125 3.12 -4.74 -9.68
C THR A 125 2.43 -3.39 -9.43
N GLY A 126 1.57 -3.34 -8.42
CA GLY A 126 0.69 -2.19 -8.22
C GLY A 126 -0.56 -2.24 -9.11
N ASP A 127 -1.37 -1.18 -9.04
CA ASP A 127 -2.62 -1.00 -9.79
C ASP A 127 -2.52 -0.93 -11.34
N GLY A 128 -1.38 -1.28 -11.95
CA GLY A 128 -1.07 -0.98 -13.35
C GLY A 128 -1.06 -2.17 -14.31
N GLY A 129 -1.23 -3.39 -13.82
CA GLY A 129 -0.89 -4.61 -14.57
C GLY A 129 0.61 -4.91 -14.54
N MET A 130 1.01 -5.99 -15.20
CA MET A 130 2.41 -6.43 -15.28
C MET A 130 3.09 -5.81 -16.50
N THR A 131 4.18 -5.08 -16.29
CA THR A 131 5.02 -4.60 -17.40
C THR A 131 6.13 -5.59 -17.74
N PRO A 132 6.62 -5.62 -19.01
CA PRO A 132 7.80 -6.40 -19.38
C PRO A 132 9.04 -6.06 -18.55
N GLU A 133 9.23 -4.78 -18.22
CA GLU A 133 10.34 -4.28 -17.40
C GLU A 133 10.31 -4.88 -15.99
N GLU A 134 9.14 -4.98 -15.36
CA GLU A 134 9.03 -5.61 -14.05
C GLU A 134 9.29 -7.10 -14.08
N ARG A 135 8.62 -7.81 -15.00
CA ARG A 135 8.71 -9.26 -15.04
C ARG A 135 10.10 -9.73 -15.46
N GLY A 136 10.72 -9.04 -16.41
CA GLY A 136 12.07 -9.35 -16.91
C GLY A 136 13.18 -9.05 -15.91
N HIS A 137 12.93 -8.19 -14.92
CA HIS A 137 13.94 -7.77 -13.94
C HIS A 137 13.61 -8.13 -12.49
N SER A 138 12.51 -8.84 -12.22
CA SER A 138 12.17 -9.35 -10.89
C SER A 138 12.21 -10.89 -10.93
N SER A 139 12.93 -11.51 -10.00
CA SER A 139 12.94 -12.96 -9.80
C SER A 139 11.68 -13.41 -9.07
N LYS A 140 11.18 -12.56 -8.16
CA LYS A 140 9.95 -12.76 -7.39
C LYS A 140 9.05 -11.55 -7.57
N LEU A 141 7.92 -11.72 -8.27
CA LEU A 141 6.98 -10.65 -8.58
C LEU A 141 5.57 -11.04 -8.11
N VAL A 142 5.04 -10.24 -7.20
CA VAL A 142 3.66 -10.33 -6.72
C VAL A 142 2.76 -9.52 -7.65
N TYR A 143 1.77 -10.16 -8.25
CA TYR A 143 0.82 -9.49 -9.12
C TYR A 143 -0.39 -8.98 -8.34
N GLN A 144 -0.73 -7.70 -8.45
CA GLN A 144 -1.93 -7.14 -7.80
C GLN A 144 -3.19 -7.33 -8.64
N TYR A 145 -4.18 -8.00 -8.05
CA TYR A 145 -5.52 -8.17 -8.59
C TYR A 145 -6.48 -7.16 -7.96
N LEU A 146 -6.94 -6.21 -8.77
CA LEU A 146 -7.62 -5.00 -8.30
C LEU A 146 -9.13 -5.02 -8.54
N PRO A 147 -9.93 -4.25 -7.79
CA PRO A 147 -11.35 -4.05 -8.03
C PRO A 147 -11.75 -3.75 -9.48
N SER A 148 -10.95 -2.94 -10.19
CA SER A 148 -11.29 -2.49 -11.56
C SER A 148 -10.68 -3.31 -12.68
N ARG A 149 -9.85 -4.32 -12.36
CA ARG A 149 -9.22 -5.21 -13.34
C ARG A 149 -8.37 -4.49 -14.41
N TYR A 150 -7.91 -3.27 -14.13
CA TYR A 150 -7.03 -2.54 -15.04
C TYR A 150 -5.74 -3.32 -15.27
N GLY A 151 -5.36 -3.49 -16.55
CA GLY A 151 -4.17 -4.24 -16.94
C GLY A 151 -4.20 -5.73 -16.56
N MET A 152 -5.37 -6.27 -16.19
CA MET A 152 -5.50 -7.68 -15.82
C MET A 152 -5.53 -8.56 -17.06
N ASN A 153 -4.52 -9.44 -17.14
CA ASN A 153 -4.39 -10.47 -18.15
C ASN A 153 -4.16 -11.83 -17.46
N PRO A 154 -4.95 -12.88 -17.75
CA PRO A 154 -4.73 -14.23 -17.24
C PRO A 154 -3.33 -14.78 -17.51
N ASP A 155 -2.70 -14.43 -18.64
CA ASP A 155 -1.34 -14.89 -18.94
C ASP A 155 -0.29 -14.28 -18.02
N ASP A 156 -0.52 -13.06 -17.52
CA ASP A 156 0.38 -12.42 -16.58
C ASP A 156 0.16 -12.93 -15.16
N LEU A 157 -1.08 -13.27 -14.79
CA LEU A 157 -1.38 -13.99 -13.54
C LEU A 157 -0.62 -15.32 -13.46
N ARG A 158 -0.57 -16.08 -14.57
CA ARG A 158 0.18 -17.34 -14.65
C ARG A 158 1.69 -17.18 -14.58
N LYS A 159 2.21 -15.99 -14.88
CA LYS A 159 3.65 -15.66 -14.79
C LYS A 159 4.04 -15.05 -13.45
N ALA A 160 3.09 -14.75 -12.57
CA ALA A 160 3.36 -14.18 -11.26
C ALA A 160 3.93 -15.23 -10.31
N ASP A 161 4.66 -14.81 -9.28
CA ASP A 161 5.18 -15.69 -8.22
C ASP A 161 4.27 -15.68 -6.98
N ALA A 162 3.34 -14.72 -6.92
CA ALA A 162 2.23 -14.65 -5.99
C ALA A 162 1.15 -13.72 -6.56
N ILE A 163 -0.09 -13.85 -6.11
CA ILE A 163 -1.17 -12.93 -6.49
C ILE A 163 -1.70 -12.24 -5.24
N GLU A 164 -1.72 -10.92 -5.23
CA GLU A 164 -2.27 -10.11 -4.14
C GLU A 164 -3.61 -9.50 -4.54
N ILE A 165 -4.68 -9.98 -3.92
CA ILE A 165 -6.00 -9.37 -4.07
C ILE A 165 -6.07 -8.10 -3.20
N VAL A 166 -6.30 -6.96 -3.83
CA VAL A 166 -6.31 -5.66 -3.15
C VAL A 166 -7.73 -5.29 -2.73
N VAL A 167 -8.04 -5.51 -1.45
CA VAL A 167 -9.31 -5.07 -0.84
C VAL A 167 -9.21 -3.61 -0.40
N GLY A 168 -8.04 -3.18 0.07
CA GLY A 168 -7.81 -1.79 0.45
C GLY A 168 -6.33 -1.43 0.53
N GLN A 169 -6.05 -0.13 0.59
CA GLN A 169 -4.71 0.41 0.82
C GLN A 169 -4.73 1.45 1.95
N GLY A 170 -3.58 1.62 2.61
CA GLY A 170 -3.43 2.46 3.79
C GLY A 170 -3.78 3.93 3.54
N ALA A 171 -3.37 4.50 2.41
CA ALA A 171 -3.62 5.91 2.08
C ALA A 171 -5.10 6.27 1.87
N LYS A 172 -5.95 5.26 1.57
CA LYS A 172 -7.36 5.46 1.24
C LYS A 172 -8.22 4.22 1.52
N PRO A 173 -8.37 3.82 2.79
CA PRO A 173 -9.23 2.70 3.15
C PRO A 173 -10.67 2.97 2.68
N GLY A 174 -11.27 2.02 1.93
CA GLY A 174 -12.61 2.19 1.35
C GLY A 174 -12.68 3.08 0.11
N GLY A 175 -11.55 3.65 -0.34
CA GLY A 175 -11.41 4.34 -1.61
C GLY A 175 -10.84 3.43 -2.71
N GLY A 176 -10.96 3.86 -3.97
CA GLY A 176 -10.34 3.19 -5.12
C GLY A 176 -9.02 3.83 -5.55
N GLY A 177 -8.21 3.07 -6.30
CA GLY A 177 -7.07 3.57 -7.08
C GLY A 177 -7.42 4.84 -7.87
N MET A 178 -6.47 5.77 -7.98
CA MET A 178 -6.66 7.03 -8.72
C MET A 178 -5.39 7.34 -9.50
N LEU A 179 -5.55 7.73 -10.75
CA LEU A 179 -4.46 8.21 -11.59
C LEU A 179 -4.96 9.42 -12.37
N LEU A 180 -4.23 10.54 -12.25
CA LEU A 180 -4.57 11.77 -12.94
C LEU A 180 -4.40 11.59 -14.46
N GLY A 181 -5.29 12.20 -15.24
CA GLY A 181 -5.31 12.13 -16.70
C GLY A 181 -4.00 12.59 -17.34
N GLN A 182 -3.33 13.56 -16.71
CA GLN A 182 -1.98 14.02 -17.11
C GLN A 182 -0.92 12.90 -17.10
N LYS A 183 -1.11 11.85 -16.29
CA LYS A 183 -0.22 10.68 -16.21
C LYS A 183 -0.69 9.51 -17.08
N ILE A 184 -1.86 9.60 -17.70
CA ILE A 184 -2.34 8.60 -18.66
C ILE A 184 -1.70 8.88 -20.02
N SER A 185 -0.46 8.41 -20.16
CA SER A 185 0.23 8.31 -21.45
C SER A 185 -0.43 7.28 -22.36
N ASP A 186 -0.07 7.27 -23.65
CA ASP A 186 -0.63 6.31 -24.63
C ASP A 186 -0.42 4.85 -24.19
N ARG A 187 0.76 4.55 -23.64
CA ARG A 187 1.06 3.20 -23.13
C ARG A 187 0.22 2.85 -21.89
N VAL A 188 -0.01 3.79 -20.98
CA VAL A 188 -0.86 3.55 -19.80
C VAL A 188 -2.33 3.39 -20.21
N ALA A 189 -2.79 4.19 -21.16
CA ALA A 189 -4.12 4.11 -21.76
C ALA A 189 -4.37 2.73 -22.37
N GLU A 190 -3.43 2.26 -23.20
CA GLU A 190 -3.48 0.95 -23.85
C GLU A 190 -3.50 -0.19 -22.83
N MET A 191 -2.56 -0.20 -21.88
CA MET A 191 -2.50 -1.25 -20.85
C MET A 191 -3.77 -1.35 -20.00
N ARG A 192 -4.46 -0.22 -19.76
CA ARG A 192 -5.64 -0.17 -18.88
C ARG A 192 -6.97 -0.15 -19.64
N ASN A 193 -6.96 -0.20 -20.97
CA ASN A 193 -8.13 0.02 -21.82
C ASN A 193 -8.88 1.31 -21.45
N LEU A 194 -8.15 2.41 -21.28
CA LEU A 194 -8.68 3.71 -20.91
C LEU A 194 -8.41 4.78 -21.97
N PRO A 195 -9.28 5.79 -22.12
CA PRO A 195 -8.98 6.95 -22.95
C PRO A 195 -7.84 7.78 -22.36
N LYS A 196 -6.93 8.25 -23.23
CA LYS A 196 -5.82 9.14 -22.86
C LYS A 196 -6.34 10.44 -22.24
N GLY A 197 -5.65 10.94 -21.23
CA GLY A 197 -5.90 12.28 -20.67
C GLY A 197 -7.10 12.38 -19.72
N ILE A 198 -7.85 11.30 -19.50
CA ILE A 198 -8.99 11.27 -18.58
C ILE A 198 -8.56 10.74 -17.21
N ASP A 199 -8.99 11.37 -16.12
CA ASP A 199 -8.72 10.85 -14.77
C ASP A 199 -9.29 9.44 -14.60
N GLN A 200 -8.43 8.51 -14.18
CA GLN A 200 -8.87 7.18 -13.80
C GLN A 200 -9.29 7.16 -12.34
N ARG A 201 -10.46 6.58 -12.07
CA ARG A 201 -10.92 6.23 -10.73
C ARG A 201 -11.35 4.77 -10.71
N SER A 202 -10.62 3.97 -9.93
CA SER A 202 -10.97 2.59 -9.71
C SER A 202 -12.21 2.49 -8.81
N SER A 203 -13.00 1.43 -9.00
CA SER A 203 -14.05 1.01 -8.08
C SER A 203 -13.48 0.75 -6.68
N CYS A 204 -14.25 1.10 -5.64
CA CYS A 204 -13.85 0.87 -4.24
C CYS A 204 -14.06 -0.58 -3.78
N ARG A 205 -14.78 -1.39 -4.55
CA ARG A 205 -15.07 -2.80 -4.27
C ARG A 205 -14.95 -3.62 -5.54
N HIS A 206 -14.54 -4.88 -5.41
CA HIS A 206 -14.60 -5.78 -6.55
C HIS A 206 -16.08 -5.98 -6.93
N PRO A 207 -16.43 -5.87 -8.22
CA PRO A 207 -17.83 -5.90 -8.66
C PRO A 207 -18.45 -7.31 -8.62
N ASP A 208 -17.61 -8.33 -8.60
CA ASP A 208 -17.94 -9.75 -8.68
C ASP A 208 -18.05 -10.43 -7.31
N TRP A 209 -17.97 -9.68 -6.21
CA TRP A 209 -18.24 -10.19 -4.87
C TRP A 209 -18.87 -9.15 -3.94
N THR A 210 -19.47 -9.63 -2.86
CA THR A 210 -20.09 -8.76 -1.85
C THR A 210 -19.64 -9.09 -0.42
N GLY A 211 -19.10 -10.28 -0.19
CA GLY A 211 -18.72 -10.74 1.13
C GLY A 211 -17.54 -11.72 1.14
N PRO A 212 -17.17 -12.21 2.33
CA PRO A 212 -16.04 -13.11 2.52
C PRO A 212 -16.23 -14.48 1.87
N ASP A 213 -17.46 -14.97 1.73
CA ASP A 213 -17.73 -16.26 1.11
C ASP A 213 -17.52 -16.19 -0.42
N ASP A 214 -17.84 -15.06 -1.05
CA ASP A 214 -17.49 -14.80 -2.45
C ASP A 214 -15.97 -14.61 -2.63
N LEU A 215 -15.27 -14.08 -1.61
CA LEU A 215 -13.81 -13.98 -1.60
C LEU A 215 -13.14 -15.35 -1.63
N GLU A 216 -13.71 -16.35 -0.95
CA GLU A 216 -13.26 -17.74 -1.03
C GLU A 216 -13.35 -18.26 -2.47
N ILE A 217 -14.48 -18.05 -3.15
CA ILE A 217 -14.68 -18.46 -4.55
C ILE A 217 -13.63 -17.82 -5.46
N LYS A 218 -13.35 -16.53 -5.28
CA LYS A 218 -12.34 -15.83 -6.09
C LYS A 218 -10.92 -16.32 -5.81
N ILE A 219 -10.58 -16.61 -4.55
CA ILE A 219 -9.28 -17.18 -4.20
C ILE A 219 -9.13 -18.54 -4.90
N LEU A 220 -10.18 -19.37 -4.90
CA LEU A 220 -10.19 -20.63 -5.64
C LEU A 220 -10.01 -20.43 -7.14
N GLU A 221 -10.71 -19.48 -7.77
CA GLU A 221 -10.53 -19.17 -9.19
C GLU A 221 -9.08 -18.80 -9.54
N LEU A 222 -8.44 -17.96 -8.71
CA LEU A 222 -7.04 -17.55 -8.93
C LEU A 222 -6.06 -18.72 -8.75
N ARG A 223 -6.37 -19.65 -7.83
CA ARG A 223 -5.61 -20.89 -7.69
C ARG A 223 -5.76 -21.79 -8.89
N GLU A 224 -6.97 -21.98 -9.40
CA GLU A 224 -7.18 -22.76 -10.61
C GLU A 224 -6.43 -22.16 -11.81
N ILE A 225 -6.46 -20.84 -11.98
CA ILE A 225 -5.73 -20.15 -13.06
C ILE A 225 -4.21 -20.42 -12.98
N THR A 226 -3.67 -20.52 -11.77
CA THR A 226 -2.24 -20.70 -11.51
C THR A 226 -1.86 -22.16 -11.28
N ASN A 227 -2.79 -23.11 -11.44
CA ASN A 227 -2.62 -24.53 -11.11
C ASN A 227 -2.14 -24.76 -9.67
N TRP A 228 -2.64 -23.97 -8.72
CA TRP A 228 -2.29 -24.04 -7.29
C TRP A 228 -0.80 -23.79 -6.98
N LYS A 229 -0.06 -23.25 -7.96
CA LYS A 229 1.40 -23.10 -7.85
C LYS A 229 1.84 -21.97 -6.95
N VAL A 230 1.06 -20.90 -6.87
CA VAL A 230 1.50 -19.64 -6.25
C VAL A 230 0.58 -19.25 -5.09
N PRO A 231 1.10 -18.57 -4.07
CA PRO A 231 0.30 -18.14 -2.93
C PRO A 231 -0.61 -16.96 -3.28
N ILE A 232 -1.79 -16.95 -2.64
CA ILE A 232 -2.77 -15.88 -2.80
C ILE A 232 -2.77 -15.00 -1.55
N TYR A 233 -2.41 -13.73 -1.74
CA TYR A 233 -2.39 -12.73 -0.68
C TYR A 233 -3.70 -11.96 -0.70
N VAL A 234 -4.12 -11.48 0.48
CA VAL A 234 -5.22 -10.55 0.61
C VAL A 234 -4.71 -9.30 1.31
N LYS A 235 -4.70 -8.18 0.58
CA LYS A 235 -4.28 -6.89 1.10
C LYS A 235 -5.48 -6.11 1.64
N VAL A 236 -5.42 -5.77 2.91
CA VAL A 236 -6.43 -5.00 3.65
C VAL A 236 -5.83 -3.71 4.17
N ALA A 237 -6.65 -2.65 4.19
CA ALA A 237 -6.27 -1.41 4.84
C ALA A 237 -6.52 -1.48 6.34
N GLY A 238 -5.77 -0.70 7.12
CA GLY A 238 -5.91 -0.58 8.58
C GLY A 238 -7.21 0.10 9.01
N ALA A 239 -8.37 -0.48 8.73
CA ALA A 239 -9.68 0.03 9.14
C ALA A 239 -10.26 -0.82 10.28
N ARG A 240 -10.51 -2.10 10.02
CA ARG A 240 -10.99 -3.07 11.01
C ARG A 240 -10.09 -4.31 11.02
N PRO A 241 -8.78 -4.16 11.32
CA PRO A 241 -7.75 -5.17 11.07
C PRO A 241 -8.06 -6.54 11.65
N TYR A 242 -8.62 -6.60 12.87
CA TYR A 242 -9.04 -7.88 13.47
C TYR A 242 -10.06 -8.64 12.61
N PHE A 243 -11.11 -7.95 12.18
CA PHE A 243 -12.20 -8.56 11.42
C PHE A 243 -11.77 -8.85 9.98
N ASP A 244 -11.11 -7.90 9.33
CA ASP A 244 -10.68 -8.03 7.94
C ASP A 244 -9.66 -9.17 7.78
N THR A 245 -8.71 -9.29 8.72
CA THR A 245 -7.74 -10.40 8.75
C THR A 245 -8.44 -11.74 9.01
N THR A 246 -9.38 -11.79 9.98
CA THR A 246 -10.13 -13.02 10.28
C THR A 246 -10.89 -13.52 9.04
N LEU A 247 -11.53 -12.60 8.32
CA LEU A 247 -12.26 -12.92 7.10
C LEU A 247 -11.33 -13.37 5.97
N ALA A 248 -10.18 -12.71 5.78
CA ALA A 248 -9.19 -13.12 4.78
C ALA A 248 -8.65 -14.54 5.06
N VAL A 249 -8.34 -14.85 6.33
CA VAL A 249 -7.88 -16.18 6.74
C VAL A 249 -8.96 -17.23 6.56
N LYS A 250 -10.22 -16.91 6.88
CA LYS A 250 -11.39 -17.78 6.64
C LYS A 250 -11.53 -18.10 5.15
N ALA A 251 -11.45 -17.08 4.30
CA ALA A 251 -11.60 -17.23 2.86
C ALA A 251 -10.42 -17.95 2.18
N GLY A 252 -9.36 -18.28 2.93
CA GLY A 252 -8.28 -19.12 2.44
C GLY A 252 -7.03 -18.36 1.98
N ALA A 253 -6.86 -17.10 2.37
CA ALA A 253 -5.63 -16.35 2.09
C ALA A 253 -4.39 -17.09 2.63
N ASP A 254 -3.34 -17.14 1.82
CA ASP A 254 -2.03 -17.66 2.17
C ASP A 254 -1.21 -16.63 2.95
N VAL A 255 -1.41 -15.34 2.64
CA VAL A 255 -0.79 -14.19 3.31
C VAL A 255 -1.82 -13.09 3.45
N VAL A 256 -1.82 -12.39 4.58
CA VAL A 256 -2.61 -11.16 4.76
C VAL A 256 -1.65 -9.98 4.84
N VAL A 257 -1.84 -9.00 3.95
CA VAL A 257 -1.05 -7.77 3.92
C VAL A 257 -1.87 -6.66 4.58
N LEU A 258 -1.40 -6.16 5.71
CA LEU A 258 -2.08 -5.13 6.49
C LEU A 258 -1.40 -3.77 6.28
N ASP A 259 -2.11 -2.84 5.66
CA ASP A 259 -1.56 -1.54 5.25
C ASP A 259 -2.13 -0.41 6.13
N GLY A 260 -1.31 0.13 7.03
CA GLY A 260 -1.70 1.23 7.92
C GLY A 260 -1.79 2.59 7.21
N MET A 261 -2.40 3.57 7.86
CA MET A 261 -2.72 4.87 7.23
C MET A 261 -1.50 5.66 6.72
N GLN A 262 -0.30 5.32 7.17
CA GLN A 262 0.95 5.90 6.66
C GLN A 262 1.31 5.44 5.24
N GLY A 263 0.64 4.42 4.72
CA GLY A 263 0.85 3.89 3.37
C GLY A 263 0.80 5.00 2.32
N GLY A 264 1.72 4.97 1.37
CA GLY A 264 1.83 5.99 0.33
C GLY A 264 0.80 5.83 -0.79
N THR A 265 0.49 6.92 -1.49
CA THR A 265 -0.21 6.88 -2.77
C THR A 265 0.35 7.92 -3.73
N ALA A 266 0.13 7.73 -5.02
CA ALA A 266 0.44 8.77 -6.01
C ALA A 266 -0.63 9.86 -6.04
N ALA A 267 -1.89 9.50 -5.77
CA ALA A 267 -3.03 10.39 -5.83
C ALA A 267 -4.21 9.84 -5.01
N THR A 268 -4.70 10.66 -4.08
CA THR A 268 -6.06 10.55 -3.51
C THR A 268 -6.43 11.85 -2.81
N GLN A 269 -7.68 11.96 -2.38
CA GLN A 269 -8.20 13.11 -1.65
C GLN A 269 -7.51 13.23 -0.29
N ASP A 270 -7.14 14.45 0.09
CA ASP A 270 -6.42 14.75 1.34
C ASP A 270 -7.12 14.17 2.59
N VAL A 271 -8.45 14.19 2.61
CA VAL A 271 -9.25 13.62 3.71
C VAL A 271 -8.99 12.13 3.94
N PHE A 272 -8.75 11.34 2.88
CA PHE A 272 -8.44 9.92 3.03
C PHE A 272 -7.07 9.72 3.67
N ILE A 273 -6.07 10.45 3.18
CA ILE A 273 -4.68 10.38 3.67
C ILE A 273 -4.59 10.74 5.16
N GLU A 274 -5.27 11.80 5.58
CA GLU A 274 -5.10 12.36 6.92
C GLU A 274 -6.07 11.80 7.97
N HIS A 275 -7.21 11.27 7.53
CA HIS A 275 -8.35 11.01 8.42
C HIS A 275 -9.03 9.66 8.26
N VAL A 276 -8.57 8.80 7.34
CA VAL A 276 -9.18 7.47 7.15
C VAL A 276 -8.14 6.37 7.36
N GLY A 277 -8.42 5.46 8.29
CA GLY A 277 -7.54 4.36 8.67
C GLY A 277 -6.85 4.56 10.02
N GLN A 278 -6.15 3.53 10.46
CA GLN A 278 -5.40 3.45 11.69
C GLN A 278 -3.89 3.38 11.39
N PRO A 279 -3.03 3.92 12.28
CA PRO A 279 -1.58 3.75 12.16
C PRO A 279 -1.18 2.28 12.17
N THR A 280 -0.16 1.88 11.39
CA THR A 280 0.30 0.48 11.29
C THR A 280 0.53 -0.17 12.66
N LEU A 281 1.17 0.55 13.59
CA LEU A 281 1.40 0.05 14.96
C LEU A 281 0.12 -0.28 15.72
N ALA A 282 -0.97 0.48 15.51
CA ALA A 282 -2.25 0.20 16.15
C ALA A 282 -3.00 -0.96 15.48
N CYS A 283 -2.69 -1.25 14.21
CA CYS A 283 -3.29 -2.35 13.48
C CYS A 283 -2.69 -3.72 13.84
N ILE A 284 -1.43 -3.74 14.27
CA ILE A 284 -0.74 -4.96 14.71
C ILE A 284 -1.03 -5.14 16.20
N ARG A 285 -1.62 -6.28 16.56
CA ARG A 285 -1.89 -6.61 17.97
C ARG A 285 -0.56 -6.97 18.68
N PRO A 286 -0.33 -6.54 19.92
CA PRO A 286 0.75 -7.08 20.76
C PRO A 286 0.55 -8.56 21.10
#